data_AF-A0A3N4ND69-F1
#
_entry.id   AF-A0A3N4ND69-F1
#
_cell.length_a   1.000
_cell.length_b   1.000
_cell.length_c   1.000
_cell.angle_alpha   90.00
_cell.angle_beta   90.00
_cell.angle_gamma   90.00
#
_symmetry.space_group_name_H-M   'P 1'
#
loop_
_entity.id
_entity.type
_entity.pdbx_description
1 polymer ?
#
loop_
_entity_poly.entity_id
_entity_poly.type
_entity_poly.pdbx_seq_one_letter_code
_entity_poly.pdbx_strand_id
1 'polypeptide(L)'
;MENKTDKNIDKILNVLFNNKRTYGSLGIEHLGDLVYFLEKFDKKRDLDDDELRKTLLLLSRKIVESEIAKISFILAYNYIFPPPSNPLDFDEIEIYINKNWDKMDKVDRYYLIAFEL
;
A
#
# COMPACT_ATOMS: atom_id res chain seq x y z
N MET A 1 -19.93 13.12 10.34
CA MET A 1 -20.03 12.84 8.90
C MET A 1 -18.76 12.12 8.52
N GLU A 2 -18.86 10.85 8.17
CA GLU A 2 -17.72 10.08 7.67
C GLU A 2 -17.29 10.67 6.32
N ASN A 3 -15.99 10.90 6.09
CA ASN A 3 -15.51 11.42 4.82
C ASN A 3 -15.78 10.39 3.71
N LYS A 4 -16.12 10.83 2.50
CA LYS A 4 -16.39 9.93 1.36
C LYS A 4 -15.19 9.01 1.09
N THR A 5 -13.98 9.52 1.26
CA THR A 5 -12.72 8.76 1.14
C THR A 5 -12.64 7.63 2.17
N ASP A 6 -13.03 7.88 3.43
CA ASP A 6 -13.01 6.87 4.50
C ASP A 6 -13.97 5.71 4.20
N LYS A 7 -15.18 6.02 3.74
CA LYS A 7 -16.17 5.00 3.34
C LYS A 7 -15.67 4.09 2.21
N ASN A 8 -14.93 4.63 1.25
CA ASN A 8 -14.39 3.85 0.15
C ASN A 8 -13.18 3.01 0.60
N ILE A 9 -12.36 3.52 1.52
CA ILE A 9 -11.29 2.75 2.17
C ILE A 9 -11.88 1.54 2.90
N ASP A 10 -12.93 1.71 3.70
CA ASP A 10 -13.54 0.58 4.43
C ASP A 10 -14.11 -0.47 3.48
N LYS A 11 -14.65 -0.04 2.33
CA LYS A 11 -15.08 -0.96 1.27
C LYS A 11 -13.90 -1.74 0.68
N ILE A 12 -12.77 -1.08 0.44
CA ILE A 12 -11.55 -1.74 -0.04
C ILE A 12 -11.07 -2.75 1.00
N LEU A 13 -10.92 -2.35 2.27
CA LEU A 13 -10.53 -3.23 3.37
C LEU A 13 -11.44 -4.46 3.47
N ASN A 14 -12.76 -4.27 3.38
CA ASN A 14 -13.73 -5.35 3.36
C ASN A 14 -13.48 -6.31 2.17
N VAL A 15 -13.22 -5.79 0.96
CA VAL A 15 -12.87 -6.60 -0.22
C VAL A 15 -11.56 -7.37 0.00
N LEU A 16 -10.56 -6.76 0.62
CA LEU A 16 -9.25 -7.39 0.87
C LEU A 16 -9.34 -8.48 1.94
N PHE A 17 -10.08 -8.25 3.02
CA PHE A 17 -10.15 -9.16 4.16
C PHE A 17 -11.20 -10.26 4.01
N ASN A 18 -12.31 -9.99 3.32
CA ASN A 18 -13.43 -10.95 3.22
C ASN A 18 -13.49 -11.74 1.92
N ASN A 19 -12.72 -11.37 0.87
CA ASN A 19 -12.49 -12.31 -0.24
C ASN A 19 -11.55 -13.41 0.25
N LYS A 20 -12.17 -14.51 0.71
CA LYS A 20 -11.53 -15.72 1.20
C LYS A 20 -10.20 -16.00 0.51
N ARG A 21 -9.12 -15.80 1.29
CA ARG A 21 -7.84 -16.54 1.32
C ARG A 21 -7.82 -17.72 0.36
N THR A 22 -7.65 -17.46 -0.91
CA THR A 22 -7.27 -18.47 -1.89
C THR A 22 -5.78 -18.21 -2.09
N TYR A 23 -4.96 -19.19 -1.78
CA TYR A 23 -3.52 -19.13 -2.03
C TYR A 23 -3.32 -18.68 -3.50
N GLY A 24 -2.83 -17.46 -3.72
CA GLY A 24 -2.67 -16.86 -5.05
C GLY A 24 -3.86 -16.06 -5.64
N SER A 25 -4.90 -15.69 -4.88
CA SER A 25 -6.08 -14.97 -5.45
C SER A 25 -6.17 -13.46 -5.20
N LEU A 26 -5.37 -12.91 -4.30
CA LEU A 26 -5.20 -11.46 -4.16
C LEU A 26 -3.71 -11.17 -4.29
N GLY A 27 -3.27 -10.95 -5.53
CA GLY A 27 -1.91 -10.51 -5.87
C GLY A 27 -1.68 -9.05 -5.48
N ILE A 28 -1.87 -8.73 -4.20
CA ILE A 28 -1.32 -7.53 -3.60
C ILE A 28 0.03 -7.94 -3.09
N GLU A 29 1.02 -7.77 -3.95
CA GLU A 29 2.40 -8.02 -3.60
C GLU A 29 2.98 -6.73 -3.07
N HIS A 30 2.76 -5.59 -3.74
CA HIS A 30 3.39 -4.31 -3.45
C HIS A 30 2.38 -3.22 -3.07
N LEU A 31 2.87 -2.13 -2.46
CA LEU A 31 2.05 -0.95 -2.19
C LEU A 31 1.38 -0.39 -3.47
N GLY A 32 2.03 -0.49 -4.63
CA GLY A 32 1.47 -0.03 -5.90
C GLY A 32 0.21 -0.78 -6.31
N ASP A 33 0.04 -2.03 -5.89
CA ASP A 33 -1.16 -2.82 -6.20
C ASP A 33 -2.41 -2.24 -5.54
N LEU A 34 -2.25 -1.53 -4.41
CA LEU A 34 -3.36 -0.83 -3.76
C LEU A 34 -3.87 0.36 -4.59
N VAL A 35 -3.05 0.93 -5.47
CA VAL A 35 -3.49 2.01 -6.39
C VAL A 35 -4.61 1.49 -7.29
N TYR A 36 -4.51 0.26 -7.79
CA TYR A 36 -5.58 -0.35 -8.59
C TYR A 36 -6.91 -0.44 -7.81
N PHE A 37 -6.87 -0.78 -6.51
CA PHE A 37 -8.07 -0.82 -5.66
C PHE A 37 -8.64 0.58 -5.43
N LEU A 38 -7.80 1.59 -5.21
CA LEU A 38 -8.23 2.98 -5.08
C LEU A 38 -8.88 3.49 -6.37
N GLU A 39 -8.31 3.19 -7.53
CA GLU A 39 -8.92 3.56 -8.82
C GLU A 39 -10.28 2.88 -9.01
N LYS A 40 -10.38 1.60 -8.65
CA LYS A 40 -11.58 0.78 -8.86
C LYS A 40 -12.73 1.11 -7.91
N PHE A 41 -12.44 1.39 -6.65
CA PHE A 41 -13.44 1.51 -5.60
C PHE A 41 -13.64 2.92 -5.06
N ASP A 42 -12.73 3.86 -5.36
CA ASP A 42 -12.85 5.26 -4.98
C ASP A 42 -12.93 6.18 -6.21
N LYS A 43 -11.79 6.55 -6.79
CA LYS A 43 -11.69 7.31 -8.05
C LYS A 43 -10.29 7.17 -8.65
N LYS A 44 -10.23 7.29 -9.98
CA LYS A 44 -8.96 7.39 -10.71
C LYS A 44 -8.27 8.72 -10.41
N ARG A 45 -6.94 8.68 -10.24
CA ARG A 45 -6.06 9.82 -9.97
C ARG A 45 -4.77 9.65 -10.77
N ASP A 46 -4.11 10.75 -11.07
CA ASP A 46 -2.78 10.71 -11.67
C ASP A 46 -1.72 10.40 -10.60
N LEU A 47 -0.57 9.86 -11.01
CA LEU A 47 0.49 9.47 -10.06
C LEU A 47 1.09 10.67 -9.31
N ASP A 48 1.03 11.88 -9.87
CA ASP A 48 1.46 13.12 -9.24
C ASP A 48 0.40 13.75 -8.32
N ASP A 49 -0.79 13.15 -8.22
CA ASP A 49 -1.86 13.61 -7.32
C ASP A 49 -1.49 13.36 -5.84
N ASP A 50 -1.34 14.45 -5.08
CA ASP A 50 -1.09 14.40 -3.63
C ASP A 50 -2.20 13.69 -2.85
N GLU A 51 -3.45 13.75 -3.34
CA GLU A 51 -4.56 13.02 -2.75
C GLU A 51 -4.39 11.50 -2.91
N LEU A 52 -3.84 11.04 -4.04
CA LEU A 52 -3.54 9.62 -4.26
C LEU A 52 -2.51 9.14 -3.25
N ARG A 53 -1.42 9.88 -3.11
CA ARG A 53 -0.36 9.59 -2.13
C ARG A 53 -0.91 9.46 -0.72
N LYS A 54 -1.65 10.47 -0.26
CA LYS A 54 -2.24 10.49 1.10
C LYS A 54 -3.21 9.34 1.32
N THR A 55 -4.07 9.06 0.34
CA THR A 55 -5.07 7.99 0.44
C THR A 55 -4.42 6.60 0.43
N LEU A 56 -3.37 6.41 -0.38
CA LEU A 56 -2.60 5.18 -0.42
C LEU A 56 -1.89 4.90 0.92
N LEU A 57 -1.23 5.91 1.48
CA LEU A 57 -0.57 5.79 2.78
C LEU A 57 -1.58 5.50 3.91
N LEU A 58 -2.73 6.17 3.91
CA LEU A 58 -3.81 5.93 4.86
C LEU A 58 -4.37 4.50 4.76
N LEU A 59 -4.65 4.02 3.55
CA LEU A 59 -5.12 2.65 3.32
C LEU A 59 -4.08 1.64 3.80
N SER A 60 -2.81 1.84 3.45
CA SER A 60 -1.70 0.97 3.85
C SER A 60 -1.53 0.93 5.37
N ARG A 61 -1.66 2.07 6.05
CA ARG A 61 -1.61 2.16 7.51
C ARG A 61 -2.73 1.36 8.15
N LYS A 62 -3.97 1.55 7.69
CA LYS A 62 -5.14 0.80 8.18
C LYS A 62 -5.01 -0.72 7.96
N ILE A 63 -4.39 -1.15 6.86
CA ILE A 63 -4.09 -2.56 6.61
C ILE A 63 -3.13 -3.10 7.68
N VAL A 64 -2.04 -2.40 7.97
CA VAL A 64 -1.07 -2.82 8.99
C VAL A 64 -1.67 -2.78 10.40
N GLU A 65 -2.41 -1.73 10.74
CA GLU A 65 -3.09 -1.57 12.04
C GLU A 65 -4.20 -2.59 12.27
N SER A 66 -4.72 -3.23 11.21
CA SER A 66 -5.72 -4.30 11.34
C SER A 66 -5.15 -5.62 11.87
N GLU A 67 -3.81 -5.75 11.94
CA GLU A 67 -3.08 -6.98 12.30
C GLU A 67 -3.34 -8.19 11.38
N ILE A 68 -4.10 -8.02 10.29
CA ILE A 68 -4.37 -9.06 9.29
C ILE A 68 -3.23 -9.17 8.26
N ALA A 69 -2.42 -8.11 8.11
CA ALA A 69 -1.28 -8.08 7.21
C ALA A 69 -0.10 -7.37 7.84
N LYS A 70 1.10 -7.81 7.46
CA LYS A 70 2.37 -7.15 7.79
C LYS A 70 2.99 -6.60 6.52
N ILE A 71 3.65 -5.44 6.64
CA ILE A 71 4.53 -4.97 5.58
C ILE A 71 5.89 -5.60 5.78
N SER A 72 6.36 -6.32 4.76
CA SER A 72 7.69 -6.93 4.73
C SER A 72 8.58 -6.12 3.79
N PHE A 73 9.76 -5.73 4.28
CA PHE A 73 10.78 -5.13 3.45
C PHE A 73 11.54 -6.22 2.69
N ILE A 74 11.56 -6.14 1.35
CA ILE A 74 12.30 -7.09 0.51
C ILE A 74 13.27 -6.33 -0.39
N LEU A 75 14.56 -6.63 -0.20
CA LEU A 75 15.61 -6.33 -1.17
C LEU A 75 15.56 -7.41 -2.25
N ALA A 76 14.75 -7.21 -3.28
CA ALA A 76 14.87 -8.03 -4.48
C ALA A 76 16.23 -7.72 -5.14
N TYR A 77 17.01 -8.76 -5.42
CA TYR A 77 18.44 -8.74 -5.78
C TYR A 77 18.85 -7.86 -7.00
N ASN A 78 17.93 -7.19 -7.68
CA ASN A 78 18.18 -6.54 -8.97
C ASN A 78 17.69 -5.09 -9.12
N TYR A 79 17.33 -4.37 -8.04
CA TYR A 79 16.86 -2.98 -8.16
C TYR A 79 17.91 -1.95 -7.73
N ILE A 80 18.40 -1.17 -8.69
CA ILE A 80 19.30 -0.03 -8.45
C ILE A 80 18.46 1.23 -8.23
N PHE A 81 17.97 1.40 -7.01
CA PHE A 81 17.57 2.66 -6.38
C PHE A 81 17.99 2.57 -4.91
N PRO A 82 18.53 3.62 -4.25
CA PRO A 82 19.10 3.43 -2.92
C PRO A 82 18.00 2.91 -1.99
N PRO A 83 18.13 1.67 -1.48
CA PRO A 83 17.13 1.15 -0.57
C PRO A 83 17.09 2.05 0.67
N PRO A 84 15.96 2.12 1.37
CA PRO A 84 15.94 2.71 2.70
C PRO A 84 17.07 2.06 3.52
N SER A 85 17.82 2.88 4.26
CA SER A 85 18.93 2.41 5.10
C SER A 85 18.47 1.44 6.20
N ASN A 86 17.17 1.46 6.52
CA ASN A 86 16.38 0.46 7.24
C ASN A 86 14.92 0.94 7.22
N PRO A 87 13.91 0.06 7.22
CA PRO A 87 12.68 0.45 7.92
C PRO A 87 12.06 -0.73 8.67
N LEU A 88 11.74 -0.58 9.96
CA LEU A 88 11.00 -1.64 10.69
C LEU A 88 9.77 -1.14 11.46
N ASP A 89 9.22 0.02 11.09
CA ASP A 89 7.84 0.39 11.39
C ASP A 89 7.19 1.20 10.24
N PHE A 90 5.87 1.38 10.29
CA PHE A 90 5.12 2.03 9.22
C PHE A 90 5.45 3.53 9.09
N ASP A 91 5.85 4.19 10.17
CA ASP A 91 6.15 5.62 10.15
C ASP A 91 7.42 5.90 9.33
N GLU A 92 8.45 5.06 9.48
CA GLU A 92 9.66 5.12 8.65
C GLU A 92 9.37 4.84 7.16
N ILE A 93 8.46 3.90 6.88
CA ILE A 93 8.00 3.57 5.53
C ILE A 93 7.30 4.77 4.90
N GLU A 94 6.39 5.41 5.64
CA GLU A 94 5.67 6.60 5.18
C GLU A 94 6.61 7.76 4.83
N ILE A 95 7.62 8.02 5.69
CA ILE A 95 8.64 9.05 5.43
C ILE A 95 9.40 8.75 4.12
N TYR A 96 9.81 7.49 3.93
CA TYR A 96 10.56 7.09 2.74
C TYR A 96 9.72 7.22 1.46
N ILE A 97 8.45 6.78 1.48
CA ILE A 97 7.53 6.92 0.35
C ILE A 97 7.30 8.40 0.03
N ASN A 98 7.03 9.23 1.05
CA ASN A 98 6.82 10.65 0.84
C ASN A 98 8.02 11.35 0.20
N LYS A 99 9.24 10.96 0.59
CA LYS A 99 10.49 11.52 0.06
C LYS A 99 10.79 11.09 -1.39
N ASN A 100 10.30 9.92 -1.82
CA ASN A 100 10.63 9.33 -3.11
C ASN A 100 9.39 9.06 -3.97
N TRP A 101 8.30 9.79 -3.74
CA TRP A 101 7.02 9.58 -4.42
C TRP A 101 7.13 9.73 -5.94
N ASP A 102 8.02 10.60 -6.42
CA ASP A 102 8.34 10.77 -7.84
C ASP A 102 8.87 9.50 -8.52
N LYS A 103 9.22 8.48 -7.73
CA LYS A 103 9.78 7.19 -8.16
C LYS A 103 8.97 6.03 -7.58
N MET A 104 7.67 6.23 -7.39
CA MET A 104 6.79 5.25 -6.77
C MET A 104 6.84 3.89 -7.50
N ASP A 105 7.01 3.87 -8.82
CA ASP A 105 7.19 2.68 -9.66
C ASP A 105 8.40 1.78 -9.31
N LYS A 106 9.36 2.36 -8.58
CA LYS A 106 10.57 1.70 -8.07
C LYS A 106 10.52 1.50 -6.57
N VAL A 107 9.90 2.44 -5.85
CA VAL A 107 9.85 2.49 -4.39
C VAL A 107 8.83 1.50 -3.83
N ASP A 108 7.68 1.35 -4.48
CA ASP A 108 6.62 0.46 -4.04
C ASP A 108 7.09 -1.01 -3.95
N ARG A 109 8.01 -1.40 -4.84
CA ARG A 109 8.59 -2.75 -4.93
C ARG A 109 9.42 -3.17 -3.72
N TYR A 110 9.90 -2.22 -2.91
CA TYR A 110 10.65 -2.54 -1.70
C TYR A 110 9.76 -3.02 -0.55
N TYR A 111 8.45 -2.79 -0.64
CA TYR A 111 7.50 -3.04 0.45
C TYR A 111 6.42 -4.00 0.00
N LEU A 112 6.51 -5.25 0.47
CA LEU A 112 5.45 -6.20 0.27
C LEU A 112 4.36 -6.07 1.33
N ILE A 113 3.11 -6.21 0.93
CA ILE A 113 1.99 -6.38 1.87
C ILE A 113 1.70 -7.88 2.02
N ALA A 114 2.25 -8.49 3.06
CA ALA A 114 2.05 -9.91 3.35
C ALA A 114 0.86 -10.08 4.30
N PHE A 115 -0.26 -10.60 3.78
CA PHE A 115 -1.41 -10.97 4.61
C PHE A 115 -1.05 -12.22 5.43
N GLU A 116 -1.14 -12.11 6.75
CA GLU A 116 -0.88 -13.23 7.65
C GLU A 116 -2.08 -14.19 7.64
N LEU A 117 -1.81 -15.45 7.30
CA LEU A 117 -2.80 -16.53 7.29
C LEU A 117 -3.03 -17.06 8.70
#